data_AF-A0A1W9R9S7-F1
#
_entry.id   AF-A0A1W9R9S7-F1
#
_cell.length_a   1.000
_cell.length_b   1.000
_cell.length_c   1.000
_cell.angle_alpha   90.00
_cell.angle_beta   90.00
_cell.angle_gamma   90.00
#
_symmetry.space_group_name_H-M   'P 1'
#
loop_
_entity.id
_entity.type
_entity.pdbx_description
1 polymer ?
#
loop_
_entity_poly.entity_id
_entity_poly.type
_entity_poly.pdbx_seq_one_letter_code
_entity_poly.pdbx_strand_id
1 'polypeptide(L)'
;MFSFTLLEVCLAIFIFILTLAGLLLFYLNSQEFGEIFSSTLRALWEAQKMLEMIRGTPFSSIYATYNNHIFDVSGFTSYEAKGIVYVEKEGGRNDLLRVRVVICFRAGRRIIGEDLDLDGILDAGEDVNGNGRIDSPVELVTLVTSRY
;
A
#
# COMPACT_ATOMS: atom_id res chain seq x y z
N MET A 1 7.80 -11.09 59.63
CA MET A 1 6.83 -11.54 58.61
C MET A 1 6.08 -10.29 58.16
N PHE A 2 6.47 -9.68 57.03
CA PHE A 2 5.79 -8.49 56.52
C PHE A 2 4.37 -8.90 56.12
N SER A 3 3.40 -8.54 56.94
CA SER A 3 1.99 -8.76 56.65
C SER A 3 1.57 -7.66 55.70
N PHE A 4 1.40 -7.99 54.42
CA PHE A 4 0.87 -7.05 53.44
C PHE A 4 -0.49 -6.55 53.91
N THR A 5 -0.68 -5.24 53.88
CA THR A 5 -1.96 -4.63 54.19
C THR A 5 -2.94 -4.95 53.06
N LEU A 6 -4.22 -5.12 53.39
CA LEU A 6 -5.28 -5.38 52.41
C LEU A 6 -5.28 -4.33 51.27
N LEU A 7 -4.96 -3.08 51.61
CA LEU A 7 -4.85 -1.97 50.66
C LEU A 7 -3.77 -2.20 49.58
N GLU A 8 -2.60 -2.69 49.97
CA GLU A 8 -1.49 -2.95 49.02
C GLU A 8 -1.87 -4.05 48.03
N VAL A 9 -2.57 -5.09 48.50
CA VAL A 9 -3.06 -6.17 47.63
C VAL A 9 -4.12 -5.66 46.65
N CYS A 10 -5.06 -4.82 47.12
CA CYS A 10 -6.06 -4.19 46.25
C CYS A 10 -5.42 -3.28 45.19
N LEU A 11 -4.42 -2.48 45.57
CA LEU A 11 -3.70 -1.62 44.62
C LEU A 11 -2.90 -2.44 43.60
N ALA A 12 -2.23 -3.51 44.03
CA ALA A 12 -1.49 -4.39 43.13
C ALA A 12 -2.40 -5.06 42.10
N ILE A 13 -3.59 -5.54 42.51
CA ILE A 13 -4.57 -6.14 41.61
C ILE A 13 -5.11 -5.10 40.62
N PHE A 14 -5.38 -3.87 41.07
CA PHE A 14 -5.87 -2.80 40.19
C PHE A 14 -4.84 -2.46 39.10
N ILE A 15 -3.58 -2.30 39.47
CA ILE A 15 -2.49 -2.07 38.51
C ILE A 15 -2.36 -3.26 37.56
N PHE A 16 -2.45 -4.49 38.06
CA PHE A 16 -2.37 -5.70 37.25
C PHE A 16 -3.50 -5.79 36.21
N ILE A 17 -4.74 -5.45 36.57
CA ILE A 17 -5.86 -5.45 35.62
C ILE A 17 -5.64 -4.40 34.52
N LEU A 18 -5.19 -3.20 34.89
CA LEU A 18 -4.92 -2.14 33.92
C LEU A 18 -3.78 -2.50 32.97
N THR A 19 -2.69 -3.07 33.48
CA THR A 19 -1.55 -3.50 32.64
C THR A 19 -1.93 -4.67 31.74
N LEU A 20 -2.71 -5.63 32.25
CA LEU A 20 -3.20 -6.76 31.45
C LEU A 20 -4.12 -6.30 30.32
N ALA A 21 -5.05 -5.38 30.59
CA ALA A 21 -5.92 -4.80 29.58
C ALA A 21 -5.12 -4.04 28.51
N GLY A 22 -4.12 -3.27 28.92
CA GLY A 22 -3.22 -2.56 28.01
C GLY A 22 -2.40 -3.50 27.12
N LEU A 23 -1.88 -4.60 27.68
CA LEU A 23 -1.16 -5.63 26.92
C LEU A 23 -2.05 -6.33 25.90
N LEU A 24 -3.29 -6.64 26.25
CA LEU A 24 -4.24 -7.26 25.33
C LEU A 24 -4.54 -6.34 24.13
N LEU A 25 -4.78 -5.04 24.40
CA LEU A 25 -5.02 -4.05 23.36
C LEU A 25 -3.79 -3.89 22.44
N PHE A 26 -2.60 -3.83 23.04
CA PHE A 26 -1.35 -3.77 22.28
C PHE A 26 -1.15 -4.99 21.37
N TYR A 27 -1.47 -6.19 21.87
CA TYR A 27 -1.36 -7.41 21.10
C TYR A 27 -2.27 -7.41 19.85
N LEU A 28 -3.55 -7.02 20.01
CA LEU A 28 -4.50 -6.95 18.90
C LEU A 28 -4.06 -5.93 17.85
N ASN A 29 -3.64 -4.74 18.27
CA ASN A 29 -3.12 -3.71 17.35
C ASN A 29 -1.86 -4.19 16.62
N SER A 30 -1.00 -4.96 17.28
CA SER A 30 0.22 -5.49 16.65
C SER A 30 -0.09 -6.53 15.58
N GLN A 31 -1.17 -7.30 15.72
CA GLN A 31 -1.59 -8.25 14.68
C GLN A 31 -2.07 -7.52 13.42
N GLU A 32 -2.94 -6.52 13.58
CA GLU A 32 -3.43 -5.71 12.45
C GLU A 32 -2.28 -5.01 11.72
N PHE A 33 -1.33 -4.45 12.48
CA PHE A 33 -0.13 -3.85 11.91
C PHE A 33 0.71 -4.86 11.11
N GLY A 34 0.85 -6.08 11.63
CA GLY A 34 1.58 -7.16 10.96
C GLY A 34 0.96 -7.53 9.61
N GLU A 35 -0.37 -7.61 9.53
CA GLU A 35 -1.09 -7.88 8.28
C GLU A 35 -0.86 -6.77 7.26
N ILE A 36 -1.08 -5.50 7.65
CA ILE A 36 -0.87 -4.33 6.77
C ILE A 36 0.57 -4.33 6.25
N PHE A 37 1.56 -4.55 7.10
CA PHE A 37 2.96 -4.58 6.70
C PHE A 37 3.24 -5.70 5.70
N SER A 38 2.71 -6.92 5.96
CA SER A 38 2.91 -8.05 5.07
C SER A 38 2.29 -7.82 3.68
N SER A 39 1.09 -7.24 3.62
CA SER A 39 0.41 -6.90 2.37
C SER A 39 1.11 -5.76 1.64
N THR A 40 1.58 -4.74 2.37
CA THR A 40 2.37 -3.62 1.82
C THR A 40 3.65 -4.14 1.16
N LEU A 41 4.36 -5.07 1.80
CA LEU A 41 5.55 -5.67 1.22
C LEU A 41 5.24 -6.46 -0.06
N ARG A 42 4.16 -7.27 -0.06
CA ARG A 42 3.75 -8.01 -1.26
C ARG A 42 3.42 -7.07 -2.42
N ALA A 43 2.64 -6.03 -2.15
CA ALA A 43 2.33 -5.00 -3.13
C ALA A 43 3.62 -4.34 -3.66
N LEU A 44 4.56 -3.98 -2.78
CA LEU A 44 5.83 -3.38 -3.18
C LEU A 44 6.64 -4.29 -4.10
N TRP A 45 6.74 -5.58 -3.81
CA TRP A 45 7.45 -6.54 -4.67
C TRP A 45 6.81 -6.65 -6.06
N GLU A 46 5.49 -6.64 -6.14
CA GLU A 46 4.78 -6.66 -7.43
C GLU A 46 4.93 -5.34 -8.19
N ALA A 47 4.92 -4.20 -7.51
CA ALA A 47 5.23 -2.91 -8.14
C ALA A 47 6.65 -2.91 -8.72
N GLN A 48 7.63 -3.44 -7.98
CA GLN A 48 9.01 -3.57 -8.46
C GLN A 48 9.10 -4.51 -9.67
N LYS A 49 8.41 -5.64 -9.63
CA LYS A 49 8.34 -6.58 -10.76
C LYS A 49 7.73 -5.92 -12.00
N MET A 50 6.68 -5.12 -11.84
CA MET A 50 6.09 -4.35 -12.94
C MET A 50 7.10 -3.34 -13.51
N LEU A 51 7.84 -2.64 -12.66
CA LEU A 51 8.91 -1.74 -13.12
C LEU A 51 10.01 -2.48 -13.88
N GLU A 52 10.42 -3.67 -13.45
CA GLU A 52 11.41 -4.48 -14.18
C GLU A 52 10.86 -4.97 -15.52
N MET A 53 9.57 -5.29 -15.62
CA MET A 53 8.94 -5.60 -16.91
C MET A 53 8.98 -4.39 -17.85
N ILE A 54 8.62 -3.20 -17.36
CA ILE A 54 8.66 -1.95 -18.14
C ILE A 54 10.10 -1.65 -18.59
N ARG A 55 11.08 -1.83 -17.70
CA ARG A 55 12.51 -1.66 -18.01
C ARG A 55 12.99 -2.59 -19.12
N GLY A 56 12.41 -3.79 -19.24
CA GLY A 56 12.72 -4.76 -20.30
C GLY A 56 12.12 -4.41 -21.66
N THR A 57 11.18 -3.46 -21.74
CA THR A 57 10.52 -3.08 -23.00
C THR A 57 11.23 -1.93 -23.72
N PRO A 58 11.15 -1.87 -25.06
CA PRO A 58 11.74 -0.77 -25.82
C PRO A 58 11.02 0.55 -25.48
N PHE A 59 11.79 1.63 -25.38
CA PHE A 59 11.29 2.95 -24.94
C PHE A 59 10.09 3.46 -25.75
N SER A 60 10.07 3.20 -27.06
CA SER A 60 9.00 3.64 -27.96
C SER A 60 7.64 3.01 -27.67
N SER A 61 7.60 1.81 -27.08
CA SER A 61 6.35 1.12 -26.76
C SER A 61 5.88 1.36 -25.33
N ILE A 62 6.72 1.89 -24.44
CA ILE A 62 6.37 2.04 -23.01
C ILE A 62 5.08 2.84 -22.85
N TYR A 63 5.01 4.01 -23.49
CA TYR A 63 3.84 4.89 -23.37
C TYR A 63 2.57 4.25 -23.96
N ALA A 64 2.67 3.57 -25.10
CA ALA A 64 1.52 2.98 -25.77
C ALA A 64 0.98 1.74 -25.05
N THR A 65 1.86 0.96 -24.43
CA THR A 65 1.50 -0.32 -23.79
C THR A 65 1.10 -0.17 -22.33
N TYR A 66 1.80 0.70 -21.58
CA TYR A 66 1.67 0.74 -20.12
C TYR A 66 0.89 1.94 -19.58
N ASN A 67 0.54 2.92 -20.41
CA ASN A 67 -0.23 4.05 -19.91
C ASN A 67 -1.66 3.63 -19.54
N ASN A 68 -2.06 3.90 -18.30
CA ASN A 68 -3.31 3.44 -17.69
C ASN A 68 -3.48 1.92 -17.72
N HIS A 69 -2.37 1.18 -17.70
CA HIS A 69 -2.43 -0.27 -17.71
C HIS A 69 -2.79 -0.80 -16.31
N ILE A 70 -3.88 -1.54 -16.24
CA ILE A 70 -4.36 -2.20 -15.02
C ILE A 70 -3.87 -3.65 -15.00
N PHE A 71 -3.39 -4.12 -13.85
CA PHE A 71 -2.93 -5.48 -13.68
C PHE A 71 -3.35 -6.07 -12.34
N ASP A 72 -3.46 -7.40 -12.30
CA ASP A 72 -3.73 -8.14 -11.07
C ASP A 72 -2.43 -8.39 -10.31
N VAL A 73 -2.47 -8.17 -9.00
CA VAL A 73 -1.32 -8.30 -8.11
C VAL A 73 -1.21 -9.75 -7.62
N SER A 74 -0.12 -10.45 -7.94
CA SER A 74 0.05 -11.81 -7.44
C SER A 74 0.23 -11.86 -5.92
N GLY A 75 -0.33 -12.90 -5.30
CA GLY A 75 -0.23 -13.12 -3.85
C GLY A 75 -1.36 -12.53 -3.02
N PHE A 76 -2.34 -11.89 -3.66
CA PHE A 76 -3.65 -11.52 -3.11
C PHE A 76 -4.74 -12.42 -3.70
N THR A 77 -5.90 -12.52 -3.03
CA THR A 77 -7.05 -13.17 -3.67
C THR A 77 -7.66 -12.25 -4.73
N SER A 78 -8.44 -12.82 -5.65
CA SER A 78 -9.09 -12.03 -6.70
C SER A 78 -9.94 -10.91 -6.09
N TYR A 79 -9.82 -9.68 -6.64
CA TYR A 79 -10.51 -8.47 -6.17
C TYR A 79 -10.06 -7.92 -4.80
N GLU A 80 -8.92 -8.39 -4.27
CA GLU A 80 -8.33 -7.79 -3.06
C GLU A 80 -7.17 -6.85 -3.34
N ALA A 81 -6.68 -6.78 -4.58
CA ALA A 81 -5.65 -5.84 -4.97
C ALA A 81 -5.67 -5.54 -6.47
N LYS A 82 -5.38 -4.29 -6.82
CA LYS A 82 -5.21 -3.82 -8.20
C LYS A 82 -3.97 -2.96 -8.31
N GLY A 83 -3.24 -3.19 -9.39
CA GLY A 83 -2.10 -2.37 -9.77
C GLY A 83 -2.42 -1.56 -11.01
N ILE A 84 -1.97 -0.30 -11.02
CA ILE A 84 -2.18 0.64 -12.10
C ILE A 84 -0.85 1.26 -12.47
N VAL A 85 -0.61 1.42 -13.77
CA VAL A 85 0.59 2.07 -14.29
C VAL A 85 0.20 3.37 -15.00
N TYR A 86 0.80 4.47 -14.56
CA TYR A 86 0.69 5.77 -15.21
C TYR A 86 2.02 6.10 -15.89
N VAL A 87 1.95 6.50 -17.16
CA VAL A 87 3.12 6.92 -17.92
C VAL A 87 2.88 8.34 -18.44
N GLU A 88 3.69 9.27 -17.95
CA GLU A 88 3.61 10.68 -18.31
C GLU A 88 4.89 11.14 -19.02
N LYS A 89 4.76 12.10 -19.94
CA LYS A 89 5.92 12.73 -20.59
C LYS A 89 6.43 13.87 -19.71
N GLU A 90 7.65 13.73 -19.19
CA GLU A 90 8.20 14.69 -18.24
C GLU A 90 8.51 16.01 -18.94
N GLY A 91 7.81 17.08 -18.54
CA GLY A 91 7.99 18.42 -19.15
C GLY A 91 7.65 18.47 -20.65
N GLY A 92 6.80 17.56 -21.13
CA GLY A 92 6.43 17.48 -22.55
C GLY A 92 7.52 16.93 -23.47
N ARG A 93 8.64 16.45 -22.90
CA ARG A 93 9.73 15.87 -23.69
C ARG A 93 9.37 14.45 -24.14
N ASN A 94 9.72 14.11 -25.37
CA ASN A 94 9.48 12.76 -25.91
C ASN A 94 10.59 11.77 -25.54
N ASP A 95 11.70 12.21 -24.95
CA ASP A 95 12.86 11.39 -24.59
C ASP A 95 12.89 10.99 -23.12
N LEU A 96 11.97 11.50 -22.29
CA LEU A 96 11.90 11.27 -20.86
C LEU A 96 10.46 10.93 -20.43
N LEU A 97 10.27 9.70 -19.94
CA LEU A 97 9.00 9.20 -19.43
C LEU A 97 9.07 9.07 -17.92
N ARG A 98 8.08 9.62 -17.22
CA ARG A 98 7.81 9.34 -15.81
C ARG A 98 6.86 8.16 -15.74
N VAL A 99 7.36 7.05 -15.20
CA VAL A 99 6.57 5.84 -14.98
C VAL A 99 6.25 5.78 -13.49
N ARG A 100 4.97 5.65 -13.18
CA ARG A 100 4.43 5.57 -11.83
C ARG A 100 3.60 4.31 -11.73
N VAL A 101 3.97 3.42 -10.81
CA VAL A 101 3.24 2.18 -10.53
C VAL A 101 2.62 2.34 -9.16
N VAL A 102 1.29 2.29 -9.13
CA VAL A 102 0.47 2.44 -7.93
C VAL A 102 -0.24 1.11 -7.68
N ILE A 103 -0.29 0.68 -6.43
CA ILE A 103 -1.04 -0.53 -6.07
C ILE A 103 -1.98 -0.22 -4.91
N CYS A 104 -3.26 -0.51 -5.12
CA CYS A 104 -4.29 -0.45 -4.11
C CYS A 104 -4.63 -1.88 -3.67
N PHE A 105 -4.83 -2.08 -2.37
CA PHE A 105 -5.10 -3.41 -1.83
C PHE A 105 -5.88 -3.39 -0.53
N ARG A 106 -6.52 -4.52 -0.22
CA ARG A 106 -7.21 -4.78 1.04
C ARG A 106 -6.24 -5.39 2.05
N ALA A 107 -6.20 -4.82 3.25
CA ALA A 107 -5.52 -5.38 4.42
C ALA A 107 -6.52 -5.53 5.56
N GLY A 108 -6.96 -6.77 5.79
CA GLY A 108 -8.03 -7.08 6.73
C GLY A 108 -9.33 -6.36 6.35
N ARG A 109 -9.81 -5.47 7.22
CA ARG A 109 -11.05 -4.71 7.02
C ARG A 109 -10.88 -3.39 6.28
N ARG A 110 -9.63 -3.00 6.00
CA ARG A 110 -9.29 -1.68 5.45
C ARG A 110 -8.79 -1.83 4.01
N ILE A 111 -9.15 -0.86 3.18
CA ILE A 111 -8.56 -0.67 1.86
C ILE A 111 -7.47 0.39 1.97
N ILE A 112 -6.32 0.08 1.35
CA ILE A 112 -5.13 0.92 1.31
C ILE A 112 -4.98 1.42 -0.12
N GLY A 113 -5.16 2.73 -0.30
CA GLY A 113 -5.24 3.38 -1.60
C GLY A 113 -6.53 4.17 -1.76
N GLU A 114 -6.60 4.97 -2.82
CA GLU A 114 -7.79 5.73 -3.21
C GLU A 114 -8.83 4.90 -3.95
N ASP A 115 -8.42 3.80 -4.59
CA ASP A 115 -9.30 2.82 -5.24
C ASP A 115 -10.07 2.02 -4.17
N LEU A 116 -11.32 2.44 -3.92
CA LEU A 116 -12.18 1.96 -2.83
C LEU A 116 -12.95 0.69 -3.18
N ASP A 117 -13.11 0.38 -4.46
CA ASP A 117 -13.79 -0.83 -4.91
C ASP A 117 -12.85 -1.86 -5.54
N LEU A 118 -11.57 -1.50 -5.74
CA LEU A 118 -10.50 -2.33 -6.25
C LEU A 118 -10.76 -2.85 -7.66
N ASP A 119 -11.27 -1.97 -8.53
CA ASP A 119 -11.48 -2.25 -9.95
C ASP A 119 -10.38 -1.69 -10.87
N GLY A 120 -9.56 -0.76 -10.35
CA GLY A 120 -8.44 -0.12 -11.04
C GLY A 120 -8.83 1.09 -11.91
N ILE A 121 -10.06 1.60 -11.78
CA ILE A 121 -10.61 2.75 -12.50
C ILE A 121 -10.84 3.87 -11.50
N LEU A 122 -10.49 5.10 -11.86
CA LEU A 122 -10.72 6.24 -10.98
C LEU A 122 -12.20 6.62 -10.98
N ASP A 123 -12.88 6.32 -9.87
CA ASP A 123 -14.30 6.55 -9.69
C ASP A 123 -14.64 7.88 -9.00
N ALA A 124 -15.93 8.25 -9.07
CA ALA A 124 -16.42 9.46 -8.46
C ALA A 124 -16.27 9.42 -6.93
N GLY A 125 -15.39 10.25 -6.39
CA GLY A 125 -15.10 10.35 -4.96
C GLY A 125 -13.82 9.64 -4.52
N GLU A 126 -13.11 8.98 -5.42
CA GLU A 126 -11.80 8.36 -5.15
C GLU A 126 -10.64 9.34 -5.31
N ASP A 127 -10.76 10.30 -6.24
CA ASP A 127 -9.77 11.36 -6.44
C ASP A 127 -9.82 12.41 -5.32
N VAL A 128 -9.25 12.07 -4.16
CA VAL A 128 -9.30 12.92 -2.96
C VAL A 128 -8.54 14.23 -3.16
N ASN A 129 -7.48 14.21 -3.96
CA ASN A 129 -6.58 15.34 -4.15
C ASN A 129 -6.74 16.09 -5.49
N GLY A 130 -7.60 15.59 -6.39
CA GLY A 130 -7.97 16.25 -7.64
C GLY A 130 -6.91 16.18 -8.74
N ASN A 131 -6.03 15.17 -8.72
CA ASN A 131 -4.94 15.05 -9.68
C ASN A 131 -5.27 14.17 -10.89
N GLY A 132 -6.47 13.59 -10.95
CA GLY A 132 -6.93 12.77 -12.06
C GLY A 132 -6.28 11.39 -12.17
N ARG A 133 -5.70 10.88 -11.08
CA ARG A 133 -5.21 9.50 -10.97
C ARG A 133 -5.52 8.90 -9.60
N ILE A 134 -5.40 7.58 -9.48
CA ILE A 134 -5.48 6.88 -8.21
C ILE A 134 -4.12 6.98 -7.51
N ASP A 135 -4.10 7.41 -6.26
CA ASP A 135 -2.92 7.38 -5.40
C ASP A 135 -3.02 6.30 -4.32
N SER A 136 -1.85 5.79 -3.91
CA SER A 136 -1.73 4.80 -2.83
C SER A 136 -0.42 4.99 -2.07
N PRO A 137 -0.37 4.65 -0.76
CA PRO A 137 0.90 4.57 -0.03
C PRO A 137 1.93 3.63 -0.66
N VAL A 138 1.49 2.63 -1.44
CA VAL A 138 2.38 1.77 -2.22
C VAL A 138 2.46 2.29 -3.64
N GLU A 139 3.47 3.13 -3.84
CA GLU A 139 3.75 3.77 -5.11
C GLU A 139 5.25 3.76 -5.39
N LEU A 140 5.62 3.42 -6.62
CA LEU A 140 6.98 3.56 -7.12
C LEU A 140 6.99 4.45 -8.35
N VAL A 141 7.85 5.46 -8.30
CA VAL A 141 8.05 6.42 -9.40
C VAL A 141 9.47 6.30 -9.91
N THR A 142 9.61 6.16 -11.22
CA THR A 142 10.91 6.18 -11.89
C THR A 142 10.87 7.03 -13.15
N LEU A 143 12.04 7.51 -13.55
CA LEU A 143 12.24 8.22 -14.81
C LEU A 143 12.99 7.30 -15.76
N VAL A 144 12.38 7.03 -16.91
CA VAL A 144 12.97 6.25 -17.99
C VAL A 144 13.32 7.21 -19.11
N THR A 145 14.58 7.17 -19.56
CA THR A 145 15.04 7.93 -20.72
C THR A 145 15.26 6.99 -21.90
N SER A 146 15.11 7.50 -23.12
CA SER A 146 15.58 6.78 -24.29
C SER A 146 17.09 6.53 -24.15
N ARG A 147 17.52 5.28 -24.27
CA ARG A 147 18.93 5.01 -24.57
C ARG A 147 19.19 5.59 -25.96
N TYR A 148 20.30 6.32 -26.10
CA TYR A 148 20.75 6.92 -27.36
C TYR A 148 20.65 5.95 -28.54
#